data_AF-A0A813DDM1-F1
#
_entry.id   AF-A0A813DDM1-F1
#
_cell.length_a   1.000
_cell.length_b   1.000
_cell.length_c   1.000
_cell.angle_alpha   90.00
_cell.angle_beta   90.00
_cell.angle_gamma   90.00
#
_symmetry.space_group_name_H-M   'P 1'
#
loop_
_entity.id
_entity.type
_entity.pdbx_description
1 polymer ?
#
loop_
_entity_poly.entity_id
_entity_poly.type
_entity_poly.pdbx_seq_one_letter_code
_entity_poly.pdbx_strand_id
1 'polypeptide(L)'
;YCSEFDELMVDGDMDKMNFVAYYCYKNEVKAVATMGRDPVAVAAGELMRMGRMPSTEDLKSGRVSTGGLVEVLQRLSQASS
;
A
#
# COMPACT_ATOMS: atom_id res chain seq x y z
N TYR A 1 15.93 -17.08 -3.60
CA TYR A 1 15.77 -16.69 -2.19
C TYR A 1 16.02 -15.19 -2.15
N CYS A 2 14.96 -14.37 -2.11
CA CYS A 2 15.10 -12.93 -1.91
C CYS A 2 14.66 -12.67 -0.47
N SER A 3 15.64 -12.60 0.43
CA SER A 3 15.43 -12.69 1.88
C SER A 3 15.40 -11.33 2.57
N GLU A 4 15.21 -10.22 1.85
CA GLU A 4 15.42 -8.90 2.46
C GLU A 4 14.32 -7.94 2.02
N PHE A 5 13.17 -8.03 2.70
CA PHE A 5 12.41 -6.84 3.04
C PHE A 5 12.88 -6.41 4.43
N ASP A 6 13.23 -5.14 4.60
CA ASP A 6 13.74 -4.62 5.88
C ASP A 6 12.60 -4.51 6.89
N GLU A 7 11.39 -4.23 6.39
CA GLU A 7 10.25 -3.89 7.21
C GLU A 7 8.95 -4.48 6.64
N LEU A 8 8.11 -4.98 7.55
CA LEU A 8 6.76 -5.43 7.25
C LEU A 8 5.79 -4.55 8.05
N MET A 9 4.89 -3.86 7.35
CA MET A 9 3.82 -3.11 7.99
C MET A 9 2.50 -3.82 7.74
N VAL A 10 1.74 -4.10 8.80
CA VAL A 10 0.42 -4.70 8.70
C VAL A 10 -0.60 -3.72 9.27
N ASP A 11 -1.59 -3.38 8.46
CA ASP A 11 -2.71 -2.51 8.83
C ASP A 11 -4.01 -3.29 8.71
N GLY A 12 -4.76 -3.36 9.82
CA GLY A 12 -6.03 -4.06 9.91
C GLY A 12 -6.03 -5.15 10.97
N ASP A 13 -6.91 -6.13 10.77
CA ASP A 13 -7.23 -7.17 11.74
C ASP A 13 -6.94 -8.54 11.11
N MET A 14 -5.86 -9.18 11.57
CA MET A 14 -5.45 -10.49 11.08
C MET A 14 -6.45 -11.59 11.46
N ASP A 15 -7.09 -11.49 12.63
CA ASP A 15 -8.07 -12.47 13.09
C ASP A 15 -9.35 -12.44 12.24
N LYS A 16 -9.73 -11.27 11.74
CA LYS A 16 -10.86 -11.11 10.82
C LYS A 16 -10.50 -11.35 9.35
N MET A 17 -9.27 -11.79 9.05
CA MET A 17 -8.74 -11.90 7.68
C MET A 17 -8.94 -10.61 6.86
N ASN A 18 -8.87 -9.46 7.53
CA ASN A 18 -9.16 -8.16 6.96
C ASN A 18 -7.99 -7.22 7.23
N PHE A 19 -6.92 -7.38 6.45
CA PHE A 19 -5.67 -6.67 6.66
C PHE A 19 -4.96 -6.37 5.34
N VAL A 20 -4.04 -5.42 5.40
CA VAL A 20 -3.11 -5.11 4.33
C VAL A 20 -1.69 -5.13 4.89
N ALA A 21 -0.84 -5.93 4.26
CA ALA A 21 0.56 -6.09 4.57
C ALA A 21 1.40 -5.41 3.47
N TYR A 22 2.24 -4.47 3.86
CA TYR A 22 3.18 -3.77 3.00
C TYR A 22 4.58 -4.28 3.29
N TYR A 23 5.23 -4.80 2.25
CA TYR A 23 6.63 -5.22 2.28
C TYR A 23 7.48 -4.06 1.81
N CYS A 24 8.31 -3.58 2.72
CA CYS A 24 9.04 -2.33 2.59
C CYS A 24 10.54 -2.61 2.61
N TYR A 25 11.30 -1.94 1.73
CA TYR A 25 12.76 -2.05 1.67
C TYR A 25 13.35 -0.68 1.36
N LYS A 26 14.30 -0.19 2.18
CA LYS A 26 14.95 1.12 2.01
C LYS A 26 14.00 2.29 1.70
N ASN A 27 12.92 2.42 2.48
CA ASN A 27 11.89 3.45 2.33
C ASN A 27 10.99 3.35 1.08
N GLU A 28 11.04 2.22 0.36
CA GLU A 28 10.21 1.94 -0.81
C GLU A 28 9.29 0.74 -0.55
N VAL A 29 8.04 0.81 -1.01
CA VAL A 29 7.12 -0.33 -0.94
C VAL A 29 7.37 -1.26 -2.13
N LYS A 30 7.86 -2.47 -1.85
CA LYS A 30 8.20 -3.48 -2.86
C LYS A 30 7.04 -4.40 -3.20
N ALA A 31 6.22 -4.75 -2.22
CA ALA A 31 5.04 -5.58 -2.42
C ALA A 31 3.92 -5.21 -1.45
N VAL A 32 2.68 -5.42 -1.87
CA VAL A 32 1.49 -5.29 -1.02
C VAL A 32 0.71 -6.60 -1.08
N ALA A 33 0.31 -7.11 0.07
CA ALA A 33 -0.58 -8.26 0.21
C ALA A 33 -1.82 -7.84 1.00
N THR A 34 -3.00 -8.05 0.45
CA THR A 34 -4.27 -7.63 1.06
C THR A 34 -5.18 -8.84 1.25
N MET A 35 -5.93 -8.86 2.34
CA MET A 35 -7.01 -9.82 2.59
C MET A 35 -8.27 -9.05 2.96
N GLY A 36 -9.40 -9.32 2.30
CA GLY A 36 -10.71 -8.69 2.60
C GLY A 36 -10.80 -7.19 2.30
N ARG A 37 -9.86 -6.63 1.52
CA ARG A 37 -9.73 -5.20 1.17
C ARG A 37 -9.58 -5.00 -0.33
N ASP A 38 -10.50 -5.55 -1.13
CA ASP A 38 -10.42 -5.54 -2.61
C ASP A 38 -10.18 -4.16 -3.24
N PRO A 39 -10.84 -3.06 -2.81
CA PRO A 39 -10.59 -1.74 -3.40
C PRO A 39 -9.17 -1.24 -3.15
N VAL A 40 -8.61 -1.57 -1.98
CA VAL A 40 -7.23 -1.21 -1.63
C VAL A 40 -6.24 -2.06 -2.43
N ALA A 41 -6.54 -3.33 -2.65
CA ALA A 41 -5.72 -4.22 -3.47
C ALA A 41 -5.58 -3.68 -4.90
N VAL A 42 -6.70 -3.29 -5.51
CA VAL A 42 -6.72 -2.69 -6.84
C VAL A 42 -5.96 -1.36 -6.83
N ALA A 43 -6.20 -0.51 -5.82
CA ALA A 43 -5.55 0.78 -5.74
C ALA A 43 -4.02 0.66 -5.59
N ALA A 44 -3.56 -0.20 -4.69
CA ALA A 44 -2.15 -0.48 -4.49
C ALA A 44 -1.51 -1.07 -5.75
N GLY A 45 -2.18 -1.99 -6.43
CA GLY A 45 -1.69 -2.58 -7.68
C GLY A 45 -1.49 -1.55 -8.80
N GLU A 46 -2.45 -0.65 -8.99
CA GLU A 46 -2.31 0.44 -9.99
C GLU A 46 -1.22 1.45 -9.59
N LEU A 47 -1.17 1.88 -8.33
CA LEU A 47 -0.13 2.78 -7.83
C LEU A 47 1.27 2.17 -7.98
N MET A 48 1.41 0.87 -7.73
CA MET A 48 2.65 0.11 -7.97
C MET A 48 2.99 0.09 -9.45
N ARG A 49 2.02 -0.20 -10.33
CA ARG A 49 2.22 -0.21 -11.78
C ARG A 49 2.64 1.15 -12.32
N MET A 50 2.12 2.23 -11.74
CA MET A 50 2.48 3.61 -12.08
C MET A 50 3.80 4.08 -11.46
N GLY A 51 4.40 3.32 -10.54
CA GLY A 51 5.57 3.77 -9.76
C GLY A 51 5.28 5.03 -8.94
N ARG A 52 4.04 5.13 -8.42
CA ARG A 52 3.53 6.25 -7.61
C ARG A 52 3.07 5.79 -6.22
N MET A 53 3.53 4.62 -5.77
CA MET A 53 3.30 4.19 -4.40
C MET A 53 3.90 5.21 -3.41
N PRO A 54 3.17 5.53 -2.33
CA PRO A 54 3.70 6.37 -1.27
C PRO A 54 4.90 5.70 -0.58
N SER A 55 5.78 6.53 -0.05
CA SER A 55 6.95 6.14 0.73
C SER A 55 6.54 5.44 2.02
N THR A 56 7.42 4.60 2.55
CA THR A 56 7.13 3.87 3.80
C THR A 56 6.99 4.81 4.99
N GLU A 57 7.70 5.93 4.99
CA GLU A 57 7.53 7.01 5.97
C GLU A 57 6.15 7.67 5.92
N ASP A 58 5.55 7.84 4.74
CA ASP A 58 4.20 8.41 4.62
C ASP A 58 3.14 7.44 5.13
N LEU A 59 3.35 6.14 4.94
CA LEU A 59 2.53 5.07 5.53
C LEU A 59 2.71 5.03 7.06
N LYS A 60 3.95 5.09 7.56
CA LYS A 60 4.25 5.06 9.01
C LYS A 60 3.76 6.29 9.76
N SER A 61 3.89 7.47 9.15
CA SER A 61 3.45 8.73 9.74
C SER A 61 1.92 8.85 9.79
N GLY A 62 1.18 7.92 9.17
CA GLY A 62 -0.27 7.98 9.08
C GLY A 62 -0.78 9.04 8.09
N ARG A 63 0.11 9.66 7.29
CA ARG A 63 -0.27 10.59 6.22
C ARG A 63 -1.09 9.89 5.13
N VAL A 64 -0.76 8.64 4.85
CA VAL A 64 -1.53 7.80 3.93
C VAL A 64 -1.97 6.56 4.69
N SER A 65 -3.24 6.52 5.07
CA SER A 65 -3.85 5.32 5.65
C SER A 65 -4.15 4.29 4.55
N THR A 66 -4.39 3.04 4.93
CA THR A 66 -4.78 1.96 4.01
C THR A 66 -6.00 2.30 3.15
N GLY A 67 -6.97 3.07 3.67
CA GLY A 67 -8.07 3.62 2.87
C GLY A 67 -7.68 4.79 1.95
N GLY A 68 -6.65 5.56 2.33
CA GLY A 68 -6.15 6.72 1.59
C GLY A 68 -5.45 6.35 0.28
N LEU A 69 -5.00 5.10 0.10
CA LEU A 69 -4.44 4.64 -1.19
C LEU A 69 -5.46 4.74 -2.32
N VAL A 70 -6.73 4.43 -2.05
CA VAL A 70 -7.82 4.55 -3.02
C VAL A 70 -8.01 6.02 -3.40
N GLU A 71 -7.94 6.91 -2.42
CA GLU A 71 -8.08 8.36 -2.63
C GLU A 71 -6.92 8.95 -3.43
N VAL A 72 -5.68 8.50 -3.16
CA VAL A 72 -4.49 8.89 -3.94
C VAL A 72 -4.63 8.43 -5.39
N LEU A 73 -5.04 7.18 -5.62
CA LEU A 73 -5.27 6.69 -6.98
C LEU A 73 -6.35 7.50 -7.70
N GLN A 74 -7.49 7.77 -7.04
CA GLN A 74 -8.56 8.57 -7.61
C GLN A 74 -8.08 9.97 -8.00
N ARG A 75 -7.31 10.64 -7.14
CA ARG A 75 -6.71 11.94 -7.44
C ARG A 75 -5.78 11.89 -8.66
N LEU A 76 -4.93 10.88 -8.77
CA LEU A 76 -4.03 10.71 -9.92
C LEU A 76 -4.79 10.42 -11.21
N SER A 77 -5.87 9.64 -11.14
CA SER A 77 -6.74 9.38 -12.29
C SER A 77 -7.44 10.64 -12.79
N GLN A 78 -7.91 11.50 -11.88
CA GLN A 78 -8.58 12.76 -12.21
C GLN A 78 -7.61 13.85 -12.70
N ALA A 79 -6.37 13.86 -12.22
CA ALA A 79 -5.34 14.80 -12.67
C ALA A 79 -4.82 14.52 -14.09
N SER A 80 -5.20 13.39 -14.69
CA SER A 80 -4.81 13.00 -16.05
C SER A 80 -5.89 13.27 -17.10
N SER A 81 -6.91 14.08 -16.78
CA SER A 81 -8.01 14.51 -17.68
C SER A 81 -7.96 16.00 -18.00
#